data_AF-A0A2I0W9Q1-F1
#
_entry.id   AF-A0A2I0W9Q1-F1
#
_cell.length_a   1.000
_cell.length_b   1.000
_cell.length_c   1.000
_cell.angle_alpha   90.00
_cell.angle_beta   90.00
_cell.angle_gamma   90.00
#
_symmetry.space_group_name_H-M   'P 1'
#
loop_
_entity.id
_entity.type
_entity.pdbx_description
1 polymer ?
#
loop_
_entity_poly.entity_id
_entity_poly.type
_entity_poly.pdbx_seq_one_letter_code
_entity_poly.pdbx_strand_id
1 'polypeptide(L)'
;MDFKTGDEVEVCSDDEGFRGAWYEAKIVRSMPRLNRYTVVYDSIVEETDASRNLRETVDAAYVRPRPIFARDGVFAIQQPVDAFCNDGWWEGVVSGLLGSVRRAKYSVSFPSTGDVMEFLPSELRPHLDWVNGEWVDPQTQVSSVPGVCSTEDMSGKMFQKGTSVEVSSDAEGFHGAWFPATVVKSVRNKFLVEYRDLTTDDETEPLKETVDSLHIRPTPPAILPPAKFKYLEEVDAYYNDGWWVGVISKVIDDSNYIVYFRTWGQEIEFRYEDLRPHHDWISGRWFRASQILSFY
;
A
#
# COMPACT_ATOMS: atom_id res chain seq x y z
N MET A 1 26.49 0.68 -0.09
CA MET A 1 27.10 -0.66 -0.06
C MET A 1 27.60 -0.93 -1.47
N ASP A 2 28.77 -1.55 -1.62
CA ASP A 2 29.36 -1.77 -2.94
C ASP A 2 29.27 -3.25 -3.34
N PHE A 3 28.35 -3.57 -4.25
CA PHE A 3 28.24 -4.92 -4.78
C PHE A 3 29.36 -5.24 -5.78
N LYS A 4 29.77 -6.50 -5.80
CA LYS A 4 30.81 -7.06 -6.67
C LYS A 4 30.19 -7.96 -7.72
N THR A 5 30.94 -8.17 -8.81
CA THR A 5 30.56 -9.16 -9.83
C THR A 5 30.39 -10.53 -9.19
N GLY A 6 29.24 -11.15 -9.41
CA GLY A 6 28.84 -12.43 -8.85
C GLY A 6 27.82 -12.32 -7.71
N ASP A 7 27.68 -11.15 -7.08
CA ASP A 7 26.75 -10.97 -5.97
C ASP A 7 25.30 -11.16 -6.44
N GLU A 8 24.53 -11.89 -5.65
CA GLU A 8 23.10 -12.10 -5.84
C GLU A 8 22.31 -10.97 -5.19
N VAL A 9 21.49 -10.33 -6.00
CA VAL A 9 20.77 -9.10 -5.64
C VAL A 9 19.31 -9.22 -6.04
N GLU A 10 18.52 -8.27 -5.57
CA GLU A 10 17.21 -7.96 -6.12
C GLU A 10 17.23 -6.54 -6.67
N VAL A 11 16.44 -6.33 -7.71
CA VAL A 11 16.34 -5.07 -8.42
C VAL A 11 14.88 -4.67 -8.52
N CYS A 12 14.53 -3.44 -8.16
CA CYS A 12 13.22 -2.88 -8.43
C CYS A 12 13.29 -1.88 -9.59
N SER A 13 12.14 -1.56 -10.17
CA SER A 13 12.02 -0.48 -11.15
C SER A 13 10.89 0.46 -10.74
N ASP A 14 11.02 1.73 -11.10
CA ASP A 14 9.96 2.73 -11.02
C ASP A 14 9.10 2.79 -12.30
N ASP A 15 9.44 1.99 -13.31
CA ASP A 15 8.71 1.94 -14.57
C ASP A 15 7.27 1.43 -14.38
N GLU A 16 6.36 2.00 -15.17
CA GLU A 16 4.94 1.64 -15.16
C GLU A 16 4.77 0.13 -15.44
N GLY A 17 4.09 -0.58 -14.54
CA GLY A 17 3.90 -2.04 -14.59
C GLY A 17 4.95 -2.87 -13.85
N PHE A 18 6.10 -2.31 -13.47
CA PHE A 18 7.16 -2.97 -12.71
C PHE A 18 7.35 -2.37 -11.30
N ARG A 19 6.71 -1.22 -11.05
CA ARG A 19 6.69 -0.53 -9.76
C ARG A 19 6.10 -1.42 -8.66
N GLY A 20 6.87 -1.59 -7.58
CA GLY A 20 6.46 -2.32 -6.38
C GLY A 20 6.93 -3.77 -6.30
N ALA A 21 7.59 -4.28 -7.36
CA ALA A 21 8.21 -5.61 -7.35
C ALA A 21 9.73 -5.55 -7.24
N TRP A 22 10.28 -6.60 -6.61
CA TRP A 22 11.71 -6.88 -6.56
C TRP A 22 12.03 -8.14 -7.37
N TYR A 23 12.89 -7.99 -8.37
CA TYR A 23 13.27 -9.05 -9.30
C TYR A 23 14.66 -9.58 -8.97
N GLU A 24 14.76 -10.90 -8.87
CA GLU A 24 16.02 -11.58 -8.57
C GLU A 24 17.01 -11.42 -9.73
N ALA A 25 18.23 -11.00 -9.42
CA ALA A 25 19.28 -10.79 -10.41
C ALA A 25 20.69 -11.07 -9.86
N LYS A 26 21.68 -11.01 -10.75
CA LYS A 26 23.11 -11.16 -10.45
C LYS A 26 23.91 -10.00 -11.01
N ILE A 27 24.81 -9.44 -10.21
CA ILE A 27 25.72 -8.38 -10.64
C ILE A 27 26.74 -8.98 -11.61
N VAL A 28 26.76 -8.52 -12.86
CA VAL A 28 27.78 -8.91 -13.85
C VAL A 28 28.86 -7.83 -14.02
N ARG A 29 28.56 -6.57 -13.67
CA ARG A 29 29.52 -5.46 -13.70
C ARG A 29 29.22 -4.42 -12.62
N SER A 30 30.24 -4.04 -11.86
CA SER A 30 30.18 -2.92 -10.92
C SER A 30 30.78 -1.65 -11.53
N MET A 31 30.07 -0.52 -11.44
CA MET A 31 30.53 0.80 -11.92
C MET A 31 30.39 1.86 -10.82
N PRO A 32 31.25 1.82 -9.77
CA PRO A 32 31.07 2.67 -8.58
C PRO A 32 31.09 4.17 -8.88
N ARG A 33 31.90 4.61 -9.86
CA ARG A 33 31.98 6.03 -10.26
C ARG A 33 30.69 6.59 -10.84
N LEU A 34 29.83 5.72 -11.35
CA LEU A 34 28.55 6.10 -11.96
C LEU A 34 27.37 5.76 -11.04
N ASN A 35 27.61 5.19 -9.85
CA ASN A 35 26.58 4.67 -8.96
C ASN A 35 25.63 3.67 -9.66
N ARG A 36 26.18 2.81 -10.54
CA ARG A 36 25.39 1.87 -11.35
C ARG A 36 25.98 0.47 -11.37
N TYR A 37 25.12 -0.49 -11.63
CA TYR A 37 25.47 -1.89 -11.82
C TYR A 37 24.88 -2.41 -13.13
N THR A 38 25.62 -3.27 -13.83
CA THR A 38 25.01 -4.13 -14.84
C THR A 38 24.60 -5.43 -14.17
N VAL A 39 23.33 -5.78 -14.30
CA VAL A 39 22.70 -6.97 -13.74
C VAL A 39 22.21 -7.89 -14.85
N VAL A 40 22.11 -9.18 -14.55
CA VAL A 40 21.36 -10.15 -15.34
C VAL A 40 20.28 -10.74 -14.44
N TYR A 41 19.02 -10.65 -14.85
CA TYR A 41 17.88 -11.16 -14.08
C TYR A 41 17.84 -12.69 -14.13
N ASP A 42 17.27 -13.34 -13.12
CA ASP A 42 17.23 -14.81 -13.03
C ASP A 42 16.09 -15.42 -13.86
N SER A 43 14.95 -14.74 -13.95
CA SER A 43 13.71 -15.21 -14.58
C SER A 43 13.28 -14.37 -15.79
N ILE A 44 13.66 -13.09 -15.85
CA ILE A 44 13.31 -12.19 -16.96
C ILE A 44 14.23 -12.44 -18.15
N VAL A 45 13.68 -12.52 -19.36
CA VAL A 45 14.40 -12.79 -20.62
C VAL A 45 14.43 -11.57 -21.56
N GLU A 46 15.38 -11.52 -22.49
CA GLU A 46 15.45 -10.49 -23.53
C GLU A 46 14.25 -10.63 -24.50
N GLU A 47 13.58 -9.52 -24.86
CA GLU A 47 12.44 -9.54 -25.79
C GLU A 47 12.79 -10.14 -27.16
N THR A 48 14.01 -9.88 -27.62
CA THR A 48 14.50 -10.35 -28.93
C THR A 48 15.00 -11.80 -28.90
N ASP A 49 15.30 -12.34 -27.71
CA ASP A 49 15.87 -13.67 -27.55
C ASP A 49 15.50 -14.25 -26.19
N ALA A 50 14.38 -14.98 -26.15
CA ALA A 50 13.88 -15.65 -24.94
C ALA A 50 14.81 -16.75 -24.40
N SER A 51 15.90 -17.10 -25.10
CA SER A 51 16.91 -18.02 -24.57
C SER A 51 17.93 -17.35 -23.65
N ARG A 52 17.91 -16.02 -23.59
CA ARG A 52 18.87 -15.21 -22.83
C ARG A 52 18.14 -14.39 -21.79
N ASN A 53 18.62 -14.48 -20.56
CA ASN A 53 18.18 -13.63 -19.47
C ASN A 53 18.47 -12.15 -19.77
N LEU A 54 17.52 -11.29 -19.41
CA LEU A 54 17.59 -9.85 -19.61
C LEU A 54 18.81 -9.29 -18.86
N ARG A 55 19.59 -8.48 -19.58
CA ARG A 55 20.74 -7.77 -19.03
C ARG A 55 20.53 -6.28 -19.11
N GLU A 56 20.62 -5.60 -17.99
CA GLU A 56 20.34 -4.17 -17.87
C GLU A 56 21.39 -3.45 -17.04
N THR A 57 21.51 -2.14 -17.19
CA THR A 57 22.29 -1.30 -16.28
C THR A 57 21.36 -0.45 -15.42
N VAL A 58 21.37 -0.68 -14.11
CA VAL A 58 20.46 -0.06 -13.13
C VAL A 58 21.22 0.84 -12.16
N ASP A 59 20.52 1.82 -11.57
CA ASP A 59 21.08 2.66 -10.49
C ASP A 59 21.22 1.85 -9.20
N ALA A 60 22.28 2.11 -8.44
CA ALA A 60 22.53 1.46 -7.16
C ALA A 60 21.39 1.68 -6.16
N ALA A 61 20.61 2.76 -6.28
CA ALA A 61 19.44 3.02 -5.45
C ALA A 61 18.34 1.96 -5.59
N TYR A 62 18.28 1.28 -6.75
CA TYR A 62 17.29 0.24 -7.06
C TYR A 62 17.80 -1.17 -6.80
N VAL A 63 18.97 -1.32 -6.16
CA VAL A 63 19.60 -2.63 -5.95
C VAL A 63 19.77 -2.88 -4.45
N ARG A 64 19.30 -4.05 -4.00
CA ARG A 64 19.47 -4.55 -2.63
C ARG A 64 20.02 -5.98 -2.66
N PRO A 65 20.68 -6.49 -1.59
CA PRO A 65 21.06 -7.90 -1.56
C PRO A 65 19.81 -8.79 -1.58
N ARG A 66 19.94 -10.08 -1.88
CA ARG A 66 18.82 -11.01 -1.60
C ARG A 66 18.63 -11.21 -0.09
N PRO A 67 17.39 -11.26 0.41
CA PRO A 67 17.16 -11.52 1.82
C PRO A 67 17.57 -12.96 2.19
N ILE A 68 18.21 -13.12 3.35
CA ILE A 68 18.70 -14.43 3.83
C ILE A 68 17.68 -15.01 4.83
N PHE A 69 16.68 -15.78 4.35
CA PHE A 69 15.72 -16.46 5.22
C PHE A 69 15.56 -17.95 4.92
N ALA A 70 15.25 -18.70 5.97
CA ALA A 70 14.77 -20.08 5.84
C ALA A 70 13.35 -20.05 5.28
N ARG A 71 13.11 -20.79 4.18
CA ARG A 71 11.82 -20.88 3.47
C ARG A 71 10.71 -21.64 4.25
N ASP A 72 10.97 -21.98 5.51
CA ASP A 72 10.10 -22.78 6.36
C ASP A 72 9.29 -21.87 7.30
N GLY A 73 8.45 -21.02 6.71
CA GLY A 73 7.59 -20.09 7.44
C GLY A 73 6.15 -20.58 7.53
N VAL A 74 5.61 -20.62 8.76
CA VAL A 74 4.15 -20.49 8.95
C VAL A 74 3.87 -19.00 9.03
N PHE A 75 2.99 -18.49 8.18
CA PHE A 75 2.67 -17.06 8.15
C PHE A 75 1.40 -16.80 8.95
N ALA A 76 1.41 -15.76 9.79
CA ALA A 76 0.23 -15.35 10.52
C ALA A 76 -0.70 -14.53 9.62
N ILE A 77 -2.01 -14.60 9.87
CA ILE A 77 -2.96 -13.65 9.27
C ILE A 77 -2.57 -12.23 9.72
N GLN A 78 -2.62 -11.27 8.81
CA GLN A 78 -2.12 -9.89 8.91
C GLN A 78 -0.59 -9.74 8.90
N GLN A 79 0.18 -10.81 8.68
CA GLN A 79 1.62 -10.68 8.52
C GLN A 79 1.96 -10.07 7.14
N PRO A 80 2.76 -8.99 7.10
CA PRO A 80 3.36 -8.48 5.87
C PRO A 80 4.31 -9.52 5.29
N VAL A 81 4.14 -9.79 4.00
CA VAL A 81 4.92 -10.78 3.25
C VAL A 81 5.32 -10.19 1.91
N ASP A 82 6.46 -10.63 1.38
CA ASP A 82 6.67 -10.55 -0.05
C ASP A 82 6.12 -11.84 -0.67
N ALA A 83 5.24 -11.71 -1.65
CA ALA A 83 4.65 -12.80 -2.40
C ALA A 83 5.25 -12.88 -3.80
N PHE A 84 5.69 -14.07 -4.21
CA PHE A 84 6.31 -14.30 -5.50
C PHE A 84 5.24 -14.47 -6.58
N CYS A 85 5.13 -13.49 -7.49
CA CYS A 85 4.17 -13.48 -8.58
C CYS A 85 4.77 -12.76 -9.80
N ASN A 86 4.46 -13.22 -11.02
CA ASN A 86 4.97 -12.61 -12.27
C ASN A 86 6.48 -12.33 -12.22
N ASP A 87 7.25 -13.35 -11.84
CA ASP A 87 8.71 -13.34 -11.79
C ASP A 87 9.35 -12.38 -10.77
N GLY A 88 8.55 -11.70 -9.93
CA GLY A 88 9.00 -10.76 -8.92
C GLY A 88 8.39 -11.00 -7.54
N TRP A 89 9.01 -10.40 -6.52
CA TRP A 89 8.54 -10.38 -5.14
C TRP A 89 7.74 -9.11 -4.88
N TRP A 90 6.46 -9.25 -4.54
CA TRP A 90 5.50 -8.17 -4.34
C TRP A 90 5.08 -8.06 -2.88
N GLU A 91 5.07 -6.84 -2.33
CA GLU A 91 4.57 -6.62 -0.97
C GLU A 91 3.06 -6.91 -0.90
N GLY A 92 2.67 -7.72 0.09
CA GLY A 92 1.29 -8.02 0.39
C GLY A 92 1.10 -8.37 1.87
N VAL A 93 -0.14 -8.67 2.24
CA VAL A 93 -0.52 -9.02 3.61
C VAL A 93 -1.29 -10.32 3.59
N VAL A 94 -0.92 -11.27 4.45
CA VAL A 94 -1.67 -12.53 4.57
C VAL A 94 -3.08 -12.23 5.08
N SER A 95 -4.09 -12.48 4.25
CA SER A 95 -5.50 -12.26 4.56
C SER A 95 -6.22 -13.52 5.04
N GLY A 96 -5.66 -14.70 4.78
CA GLY A 96 -6.26 -15.96 5.20
C GLY A 96 -5.34 -17.17 5.09
N LEU A 97 -5.70 -18.23 5.79
CA LEU A 97 -5.10 -19.56 5.67
C LEU A 97 -6.13 -20.51 5.07
N LEU A 98 -5.76 -21.14 3.95
CA LEU A 98 -6.58 -22.04 3.17
C LEU A 98 -5.98 -23.46 3.19
N GLY A 99 -6.84 -24.46 3.00
CA GLY A 99 -6.44 -25.86 2.87
C GLY A 99 -6.22 -26.60 4.20
N SER A 100 -5.65 -27.80 4.10
CA SER A 100 -5.33 -28.65 5.26
C SER A 100 -3.88 -28.45 5.69
N VAL A 101 -3.50 -28.81 6.92
CA VAL A 101 -2.12 -28.71 7.43
C VAL A 101 -1.05 -29.30 6.48
N ARG A 102 -1.40 -30.33 5.69
CA ARG A 102 -0.50 -30.97 4.71
C ARG A 102 -0.43 -30.27 3.34
N ARG A 103 -1.32 -29.33 3.06
CA ARG A 103 -1.44 -28.56 1.80
C ARG A 103 -1.93 -27.14 2.13
N ALA A 104 -1.20 -26.48 3.04
CA ALA A 104 -1.50 -25.11 3.41
C ALA A 104 -1.29 -24.21 2.19
N LYS A 105 -2.23 -23.31 1.98
CA LYS A 105 -2.14 -22.17 1.07
C LYS A 105 -2.48 -20.92 1.86
N TYR A 106 -1.94 -19.78 1.45
CA TYR A 106 -2.24 -18.50 2.07
C TYR A 106 -2.95 -17.62 1.07
N SER A 107 -4.02 -16.97 1.49
CA SER A 107 -4.54 -15.82 0.76
C SER A 107 -3.71 -14.60 1.14
N VAL A 108 -3.28 -13.83 0.15
CA VAL A 108 -2.55 -12.58 0.33
C VAL A 108 -3.31 -11.47 -0.39
N SER A 109 -3.62 -10.41 0.34
CA SER A 109 -4.16 -9.16 -0.21
C SER A 109 -3.02 -8.23 -0.61
N PHE A 110 -3.15 -7.55 -1.75
CA PHE A 110 -2.23 -6.54 -2.27
C PHE A 110 -2.90 -5.17 -2.13
N PRO A 111 -2.64 -4.41 -1.06
CA PRO A 111 -3.37 -3.17 -0.78
C PRO A 111 -3.26 -2.12 -1.89
N SER A 112 -2.15 -2.13 -2.65
CA SER A 112 -1.92 -1.22 -3.78
C SER A 112 -2.87 -1.45 -4.96
N THR A 113 -3.33 -2.69 -5.17
CA THR A 113 -4.24 -3.03 -6.28
C THR A 113 -5.63 -3.45 -5.81
N GLY A 114 -5.79 -3.79 -4.53
CA GLY A 114 -7.00 -4.38 -3.96
C GLY A 114 -7.15 -5.88 -4.27
N ASP A 115 -6.21 -6.48 -5.00
CA ASP A 115 -6.28 -7.89 -5.38
C ASP A 115 -6.07 -8.82 -4.19
N VAL A 116 -6.69 -10.00 -4.24
CA VAL A 116 -6.42 -11.10 -3.30
C VAL A 116 -6.06 -12.35 -4.11
N MET A 117 -4.88 -12.92 -3.83
CA MET A 117 -4.37 -14.10 -4.54
C MET A 117 -3.96 -15.22 -3.56
N GLU A 118 -3.87 -16.45 -4.06
CA GLU A 118 -3.45 -17.61 -3.26
C GLU A 118 -1.99 -17.98 -3.54
N PHE A 119 -1.23 -18.25 -2.48
CA PHE A 119 0.18 -18.61 -2.54
C PHE A 119 0.48 -19.87 -1.73
N LEU A 120 1.45 -20.65 -2.21
CA LEU A 120 2.10 -21.69 -1.43
C LEU A 120 3.04 -21.06 -0.38
N PRO A 121 3.32 -21.76 0.73
CA PRO A 121 4.30 -21.29 1.71
C PRO A 121 5.67 -20.98 1.09
N SER A 122 6.06 -21.73 0.04
CA SER A 122 7.32 -21.54 -0.69
C SER A 122 7.35 -20.31 -1.61
N GLU A 123 6.18 -19.72 -1.88
CA GLU A 123 6.01 -18.53 -2.70
C GLU A 123 5.88 -17.26 -1.83
N LEU A 124 5.99 -17.41 -0.51
CA LEU A 124 5.94 -16.31 0.44
C LEU A 124 7.25 -16.22 1.21
N ARG A 125 7.58 -15.01 1.64
CA ARG A 125 8.60 -14.72 2.64
C ARG A 125 8.19 -13.54 3.50
N PRO A 126 8.72 -13.37 4.72
CA PRO A 126 8.47 -12.17 5.51
C PRO A 126 8.89 -10.92 4.72
N HIS A 127 8.03 -9.90 4.70
CA HIS A 127 8.36 -8.62 4.10
C HIS A 127 9.34 -7.87 5.00
N LEU A 128 10.42 -7.34 4.43
CA LEU A 128 11.42 -6.53 5.13
C LEU A 128 11.85 -5.34 4.28
N ASP A 129 12.16 -4.25 4.98
CA ASP A 129 12.76 -3.07 4.38
C ASP A 129 14.28 -3.19 4.37
N TRP A 130 14.90 -2.78 3.26
CA TRP A 130 16.34 -2.61 3.19
C TRP A 130 16.70 -1.16 3.49
N VAL A 131 17.14 -0.87 4.72
CA VAL A 131 17.40 0.50 5.19
C VAL A 131 18.83 0.60 5.69
N ASN A 132 19.60 1.56 5.15
CA ASN A 132 20.97 1.85 5.59
C ASN A 132 21.93 0.65 5.60
N GLY A 133 21.70 -0.35 4.75
CA GLY A 133 22.54 -1.54 4.67
C GLY A 133 22.13 -2.68 5.60
N GLU A 134 20.96 -2.59 6.22
CA GLU A 134 20.40 -3.64 7.07
C GLU A 134 18.99 -4.01 6.62
N TRP A 135 18.66 -5.30 6.76
CA TRP A 135 17.30 -5.78 6.63
C TRP A 135 16.56 -5.51 7.93
N VAL A 136 15.48 -4.74 7.85
CA VAL A 136 14.71 -4.38 9.02
C VAL A 136 13.28 -4.83 8.85
N ASP A 137 12.75 -5.47 9.88
CA ASP A 137 11.33 -5.77 9.94
C ASP A 137 10.59 -4.46 10.22
N PRO A 138 9.73 -3.99 9.29
CA PRO A 138 8.99 -2.73 9.46
C PRO A 138 8.14 -2.74 10.73
N GLN A 139 7.72 -3.92 11.20
CA GLN A 139 6.98 -4.08 12.44
C GLN A 139 7.88 -3.89 13.68
N THR A 140 9.17 -4.21 13.60
CA THR A 140 10.12 -4.04 14.71
C THR A 140 10.66 -2.61 14.85
N GLN A 141 10.64 -1.80 13.79
CA GLN A 141 11.05 -0.38 13.90
C GLN A 141 10.13 0.45 14.83
N VAL A 142 8.98 -0.08 15.22
CA VAL A 142 8.06 0.53 16.19
C VAL A 142 8.44 0.22 17.66
N SER A 143 9.42 -0.66 17.89
CA SER A 143 9.61 -1.35 19.18
C SER A 143 10.82 -0.92 20.05
N SER A 144 11.40 0.27 19.84
CA SER A 144 12.48 0.78 20.72
C SER A 144 12.01 1.33 22.08
N VAL A 145 10.76 1.07 22.51
CA VAL A 145 10.31 1.36 23.87
C VAL A 145 10.15 0.03 24.63
N PRO A 146 10.90 -0.22 25.73
CA PRO A 146 10.76 -1.46 26.49
C PRO A 146 9.43 -1.48 27.23
N GLY A 147 8.53 -2.36 26.81
CA GLY A 147 7.19 -2.51 27.38
C GLY A 147 6.29 -3.24 26.39
N VAL A 148 6.40 -4.56 26.37
CA VAL A 148 5.65 -5.49 25.51
C VAL A 148 4.18 -5.10 25.45
N CYS A 149 3.68 -4.88 24.24
CA CYS A 149 2.27 -4.95 23.94
C CYS A 149 2.13 -5.69 22.60
N SER A 150 1.48 -6.86 22.61
CA SER A 150 1.12 -7.67 21.44
C SER A 150 0.36 -6.85 20.39
N THR A 151 0.29 -7.31 19.13
CA THR A 151 -0.47 -6.66 18.04
C THR A 151 -1.98 -6.53 18.30
N GLU A 152 -2.52 -7.23 19.31
CA GLU A 152 -3.86 -6.96 19.86
C GLU A 152 -3.96 -5.54 20.48
N ASP A 153 -2.85 -4.94 20.90
CA ASP A 153 -2.77 -3.67 21.62
C ASP A 153 -2.56 -2.44 20.71
N MET A 154 -2.17 -2.62 19.44
CA MET A 154 -2.02 -1.52 18.47
C MET A 154 -3.35 -1.14 17.80
N SER A 155 -4.18 -2.13 17.42
CA SER A 155 -5.61 -1.92 17.10
C SER A 155 -6.36 -1.28 18.29
N GLY A 156 -6.05 -1.74 19.50
CA GLY A 156 -6.61 -1.22 20.74
C GLY A 156 -6.20 0.21 21.11
N LYS A 157 -5.14 0.77 20.53
CA LYS A 157 -4.73 2.19 20.72
C LYS A 157 -5.14 3.09 19.57
N MET A 158 -5.12 2.60 18.33
CA MET A 158 -5.42 3.41 17.15
C MET A 158 -6.93 3.58 16.89
N PHE A 159 -7.77 2.63 17.34
CA PHE A 159 -9.22 2.66 17.14
C PHE A 159 -9.96 2.52 18.48
N GLN A 160 -9.69 3.45 19.39
CA GLN A 160 -10.38 3.53 20.67
C GLN A 160 -11.75 4.17 20.51
N LYS A 161 -12.65 3.90 21.45
CA LYS A 161 -13.95 4.58 21.52
C LYS A 161 -13.74 6.11 21.47
N GLY A 162 -14.45 6.77 20.57
CA GLY A 162 -14.36 8.21 20.32
C GLY A 162 -13.33 8.62 19.27
N THR A 163 -12.56 7.68 18.71
CA THR A 163 -11.59 8.00 17.65
C THR A 163 -12.31 8.28 16.33
N SER A 164 -11.95 9.38 15.66
CA SER A 164 -12.38 9.67 14.29
C SER A 164 -11.63 8.79 13.30
N VAL A 165 -12.40 8.16 12.43
CA VAL A 165 -11.94 7.17 11.45
C VAL A 165 -12.63 7.42 10.12
N GLU A 166 -12.13 6.77 9.08
CA GLU A 166 -12.81 6.67 7.81
C GLU A 166 -13.04 5.20 7.47
N VAL A 167 -14.17 4.91 6.86
CA VAL A 167 -14.67 3.56 6.66
C VAL A 167 -14.97 3.34 5.19
N SER A 168 -14.51 2.23 4.63
CA SER A 168 -14.79 1.85 3.25
C SER A 168 -15.75 0.68 3.18
N SER A 169 -16.33 0.43 2.01
CA SER A 169 -17.19 -0.73 1.77
C SER A 169 -16.96 -1.26 0.36
N ASP A 170 -16.91 -2.58 0.23
CA ASP A 170 -16.86 -3.27 -1.07
C ASP A 170 -18.25 -3.47 -1.68
N ALA A 171 -19.31 -2.96 -1.04
CA ALA A 171 -20.65 -3.00 -1.60
C ALA A 171 -20.70 -2.24 -2.93
N GLU A 172 -21.48 -2.77 -3.87
CA GLU A 172 -21.67 -2.17 -5.19
C GLU A 172 -22.17 -0.73 -5.05
N GLY A 173 -21.45 0.21 -5.69
CA GLY A 173 -21.73 1.65 -5.61
C GLY A 173 -20.97 2.41 -4.51
N PHE A 174 -20.33 1.72 -3.56
CA PHE A 174 -19.55 2.32 -2.47
C PHE A 174 -18.04 2.05 -2.57
N HIS A 175 -17.65 1.18 -3.49
CA HIS A 175 -16.25 0.83 -3.72
C HIS A 175 -15.41 2.06 -4.12
N GLY A 176 -14.33 2.30 -3.38
CA GLY A 176 -13.43 3.43 -3.58
C GLY A 176 -13.74 4.68 -2.74
N ALA A 177 -14.81 4.67 -1.94
CA ALA A 177 -15.14 5.75 -1.01
C ALA A 177 -14.68 5.48 0.42
N TRP A 178 -14.36 6.56 1.14
CA TRP A 178 -14.04 6.55 2.56
C TRP A 178 -14.98 7.48 3.33
N PHE A 179 -15.89 6.89 4.10
CA PHE A 179 -16.93 7.59 4.85
C PHE A 179 -16.45 7.96 6.26
N PRO A 180 -16.51 9.24 6.65
CA PRO A 180 -16.14 9.67 8.00
C PRO A 180 -17.04 9.04 9.06
N ALA A 181 -16.42 8.49 10.11
CA ALA A 181 -17.12 7.85 11.21
C ALA A 181 -16.36 8.02 12.54
N THR A 182 -17.00 7.61 13.63
CA THR A 182 -16.42 7.58 14.98
C THR A 182 -16.53 6.17 15.54
N VAL A 183 -15.46 5.65 16.14
CA VAL A 183 -15.49 4.35 16.81
C VAL A 183 -16.38 4.43 18.06
N VAL A 184 -17.46 3.66 18.09
CA VAL A 184 -18.35 3.52 19.25
C VAL A 184 -17.82 2.44 20.19
N LYS A 185 -17.35 1.33 19.63
CA LYS A 185 -16.86 0.17 20.37
C LYS A 185 -15.92 -0.66 19.50
N SER A 186 -14.85 -1.17 20.10
CA SER A 186 -13.98 -2.18 19.48
C SER A 186 -14.12 -3.52 20.21
N VAL A 187 -14.17 -4.61 19.45
CA VAL A 187 -14.17 -5.99 19.97
C VAL A 187 -13.26 -6.82 19.08
N ARG A 188 -12.06 -7.16 19.57
CA ARG A 188 -11.01 -7.83 18.78
C ARG A 188 -10.68 -7.02 17.51
N ASN A 189 -10.92 -7.58 16.32
CA ASN A 189 -10.64 -6.94 15.03
C ASN A 189 -11.91 -6.39 14.34
N LYS A 190 -12.97 -6.15 15.12
CA LYS A 190 -14.22 -5.56 14.63
C LYS A 190 -14.53 -4.28 15.39
N PHE A 191 -15.03 -3.29 14.67
CA PHE A 191 -15.30 -1.96 15.18
C PHE A 191 -16.75 -1.61 14.87
N LEU A 192 -17.51 -1.35 15.93
CA LEU A 192 -18.78 -0.65 15.78
C LEU A 192 -18.45 0.81 15.58
N VAL A 193 -18.78 1.35 14.42
CA VAL A 193 -18.59 2.74 14.05
C VAL A 193 -19.95 3.43 13.93
N GLU A 194 -19.99 4.72 14.20
CA GLU A 194 -21.14 5.60 13.95
C GLU A 194 -20.70 6.59 12.87
N TYR A 195 -21.37 6.57 11.71
CA TYR A 195 -21.05 7.46 10.61
C TYR A 195 -21.42 8.90 10.98
N ARG A 196 -20.62 9.86 10.51
CA ARG A 196 -20.81 11.28 10.82
C ARG A 196 -22.01 11.86 10.08
N ASP A 197 -22.16 11.49 8.81
CA ASP A 197 -23.09 12.13 7.87
C ASP A 197 -24.15 11.16 7.31
N LEU A 198 -24.06 9.85 7.62
CA LEU A 198 -25.04 8.84 7.20
C LEU A 198 -26.04 8.53 8.32
N THR A 199 -27.31 8.33 7.96
CA THR A 199 -28.41 7.96 8.86
C THR A 199 -29.02 6.61 8.48
N THR A 200 -29.85 6.07 9.37
CA THR A 200 -30.74 4.95 9.06
C THR A 200 -31.71 5.28 7.92
N ASP A 201 -32.31 4.26 7.30
CA ASP A 201 -33.26 4.42 6.18
C ASP A 201 -34.47 5.30 6.51
N ASP A 202 -34.84 5.40 7.80
CA ASP A 202 -35.92 6.26 8.29
C ASP A 202 -35.45 7.65 8.74
N GLU A 203 -34.16 7.96 8.55
CA GLU A 203 -33.49 9.24 8.89
C GLU A 203 -33.60 9.63 10.37
N THR A 204 -33.86 8.66 11.27
CA THR A 204 -34.11 8.95 12.69
C THR A 204 -32.86 8.97 13.55
N GLU A 205 -31.84 8.19 13.20
CA GLU A 205 -30.59 8.10 13.96
C GLU A 205 -29.36 7.94 13.05
N PRO A 206 -28.16 8.33 13.54
CA PRO A 206 -26.91 8.09 12.81
C PRO A 206 -26.70 6.59 12.53
N LEU A 207 -26.28 6.28 11.31
CA LEU A 207 -26.03 4.91 10.89
C LEU A 207 -24.87 4.32 11.69
N LYS A 208 -25.08 3.11 12.22
CA LYS A 208 -24.05 2.32 12.91
C LYS A 208 -23.79 1.03 12.18
N GLU A 209 -22.53 0.70 12.00
CA GLU A 209 -22.12 -0.51 11.33
C GLU A 209 -20.97 -1.18 12.07
N THR A 210 -20.93 -2.52 12.02
CA THR A 210 -19.75 -3.27 12.48
C THR A 210 -18.86 -3.57 11.30
N VAL A 211 -17.71 -2.90 11.25
CA VAL A 211 -16.71 -3.07 10.20
C VAL A 211 -15.49 -3.81 10.72
N ASP A 212 -14.81 -4.54 9.85
CA ASP A 212 -13.54 -5.17 10.19
C ASP A 212 -12.36 -4.21 9.94
N SER A 213 -11.17 -4.63 10.36
CA SER A 213 -9.94 -3.83 10.27
C SER A 213 -9.49 -3.47 8.85
N LEU A 214 -9.99 -4.14 7.81
CA LEU A 214 -9.67 -3.85 6.40
C LEU A 214 -10.46 -2.65 5.88
N HIS A 215 -11.64 -2.43 6.45
CA HIS A 215 -12.58 -1.38 6.05
C HIS A 215 -12.53 -0.15 6.95
N ILE A 216 -11.46 0.02 7.73
CA ILE A 216 -11.31 1.14 8.66
C ILE A 216 -9.87 1.68 8.61
N ARG A 217 -9.75 3.00 8.54
CA ARG A 217 -8.49 3.73 8.66
C ARG A 217 -8.68 4.91 9.61
N PRO A 218 -7.61 5.43 10.25
CA PRO A 218 -7.73 6.69 10.99
C PRO A 218 -8.14 7.83 10.04
N THR A 219 -8.46 9.01 10.56
CA THR A 219 -8.53 10.19 9.70
C THR A 219 -7.10 10.55 9.21
N PRO A 220 -6.91 10.94 7.94
CA PRO A 220 -5.60 11.40 7.47
C PRO A 220 -5.04 12.52 8.35
N PRO A 221 -3.71 12.63 8.49
CA PRO A 221 -3.09 13.65 9.31
C PRO A 221 -3.51 15.02 8.75
N ALA A 222 -3.88 15.93 9.64
CA ALA A 222 -4.17 17.32 9.28
C ALA A 222 -2.86 18.05 8.91
N ILE A 223 -2.32 17.72 7.74
CA ILE A 223 -1.26 18.50 7.11
C ILE A 223 -1.91 19.78 6.61
N LEU A 224 -1.23 20.92 6.76
CA LEU A 224 -1.65 22.18 6.17
C LEU A 224 -1.92 21.95 4.67
N PRO A 225 -3.16 22.06 4.20
CA PRO A 225 -3.45 21.83 2.80
C PRO A 225 -2.67 22.83 1.96
N PRO A 226 -2.24 22.45 0.74
CA PRO A 226 -1.48 23.34 -0.12
C PRO A 226 -2.31 24.59 -0.39
N ALA A 227 -1.64 25.75 -0.57
CA ALA A 227 -2.36 27.00 -0.81
C ALA A 227 -3.30 26.92 -2.04
N LYS A 228 -2.97 26.06 -3.02
CA LYS A 228 -3.78 25.74 -4.21
C LYS A 228 -3.44 24.32 -4.68
N PHE A 229 -4.41 23.64 -5.30
CA PHE A 229 -4.16 22.39 -6.03
C PHE A 229 -3.73 22.68 -7.47
N LYS A 230 -2.98 21.75 -8.09
CA LYS A 230 -2.49 21.88 -9.46
C LYS A 230 -3.28 20.99 -10.42
N TYR A 231 -3.30 21.37 -11.70
CA TYR A 231 -3.76 20.47 -12.77
C TYR A 231 -2.99 19.14 -12.72
N LEU A 232 -3.71 18.03 -12.86
CA LEU A 232 -3.26 16.64 -12.70
C LEU A 232 -2.82 16.23 -11.28
N GLU A 233 -3.02 17.07 -10.26
CA GLU A 233 -2.82 16.66 -8.87
C GLU A 233 -3.92 15.69 -8.45
N GLU A 234 -3.54 14.60 -7.78
CA GLU A 234 -4.47 13.64 -7.20
C GLU A 234 -4.94 14.12 -5.81
N VAL A 235 -6.25 14.08 -5.61
CA VAL A 235 -6.94 14.63 -4.43
C VAL A 235 -7.98 13.63 -3.93
N ASP A 236 -8.29 13.71 -2.64
CA ASP A 236 -9.55 13.18 -2.13
C ASP A 236 -10.59 14.32 -2.22
N ALA A 237 -11.69 14.06 -2.92
CA ALA A 237 -12.83 14.96 -3.03
C ALA A 237 -13.99 14.47 -2.17
N TYR A 238 -14.56 15.36 -1.36
CA TYR A 238 -15.69 15.05 -0.51
C TYR A 238 -17.00 15.13 -1.31
N TYR A 239 -17.63 13.99 -1.57
CA TYR A 239 -18.81 13.89 -2.40
C TYR A 239 -19.72 12.76 -1.89
N ASN A 240 -21.03 13.01 -1.82
CA ASN A 240 -22.02 12.07 -1.27
C ASN A 240 -21.56 11.46 0.06
N ASP A 241 -21.21 12.34 1.01
CA ASP A 241 -20.85 12.01 2.39
C ASP A 241 -19.55 11.21 2.58
N GLY A 242 -18.82 10.91 1.49
CA GLY A 242 -17.55 10.18 1.49
C GLY A 242 -16.41 10.92 0.79
N TRP A 243 -15.18 10.52 1.09
CA TRP A 243 -13.97 10.94 0.38
C TRP A 243 -13.69 10.00 -0.78
N TRP A 244 -13.54 10.56 -1.98
CA TRP A 244 -13.30 9.84 -3.23
C TRP A 244 -12.01 10.29 -3.89
N VAL A 245 -11.22 9.33 -4.38
CA VAL A 245 -9.99 9.64 -5.11
C VAL A 245 -10.32 10.18 -6.49
N GLY A 246 -9.77 11.34 -6.83
CA GLY A 246 -9.94 11.99 -8.12
C GLY A 246 -8.71 12.79 -8.52
N VAL A 247 -8.70 13.27 -9.76
CA VAL A 247 -7.59 14.05 -10.32
C VAL A 247 -8.11 15.41 -10.76
N ILE A 248 -7.41 16.48 -10.40
CA ILE A 248 -7.76 17.84 -10.86
C ILE A 248 -7.61 17.92 -12.38
N SER A 249 -8.74 17.96 -13.11
CA SER A 249 -8.76 18.11 -14.57
C SER A 249 -8.87 19.57 -15.01
N LYS A 250 -9.26 20.48 -14.11
CA LYS A 250 -9.22 21.91 -14.39
C LYS A 250 -9.06 22.73 -13.12
N VAL A 251 -8.22 23.76 -13.18
CA VAL A 251 -8.16 24.82 -12.16
C VAL A 251 -8.97 26.00 -12.69
N ILE A 252 -10.08 26.35 -12.03
CA ILE A 252 -10.95 27.46 -12.45
C ILE A 252 -10.40 28.76 -11.87
N ASP A 253 -10.21 28.77 -10.55
CA ASP A 253 -9.62 29.86 -9.78
C ASP A 253 -8.97 29.31 -8.49
N ASP A 254 -8.69 30.17 -7.52
CA ASP A 254 -8.01 29.80 -6.28
C ASP A 254 -8.88 28.95 -5.33
N SER A 255 -10.20 28.95 -5.53
CA SER A 255 -11.19 28.32 -4.67
C SER A 255 -12.02 27.23 -5.37
N ASN A 256 -12.02 27.14 -6.70
CA ASN A 256 -12.85 26.18 -7.45
C ASN A 256 -12.00 25.36 -8.44
N TYR A 257 -12.28 24.06 -8.46
CA TYR A 257 -11.55 23.07 -9.26
C TYR A 257 -12.55 22.10 -9.91
N ILE A 258 -12.20 21.56 -11.07
CA ILE A 258 -12.89 20.40 -11.65
C ILE A 258 -12.06 19.17 -11.35
N VAL A 259 -12.68 18.17 -10.74
CA VAL A 259 -12.09 16.87 -10.44
C VAL A 259 -12.68 15.82 -11.37
N TYR A 260 -11.82 15.08 -12.04
CA TYR A 260 -12.16 13.90 -12.83
C TYR A 260 -12.06 12.64 -11.95
N PHE A 261 -13.14 11.86 -11.92
CA PHE A 261 -13.19 10.57 -11.24
C PHE A 261 -13.04 9.45 -12.26
N ARG A 262 -11.93 8.70 -12.17
CA ARG A 262 -11.64 7.59 -13.09
C ARG A 262 -12.68 6.48 -12.99
N THR A 263 -13.18 6.21 -11.79
CA THR A 263 -14.11 5.10 -11.47
C THR A 263 -15.39 5.15 -12.30
N TRP A 264 -15.94 6.33 -12.55
CA TRP A 264 -17.18 6.50 -13.33
C TRP A 264 -17.05 7.49 -14.50
N GLY A 265 -15.83 7.96 -14.78
CA GLY A 265 -15.52 8.78 -15.96
C GLY A 265 -16.24 10.13 -16.01
N GLN A 266 -16.53 10.75 -14.86
CA GLN A 266 -17.20 12.07 -14.79
C GLN A 266 -16.28 13.14 -14.22
N GLU A 267 -16.61 14.38 -14.56
CA GLU A 267 -15.99 15.59 -14.03
C GLU A 267 -17.02 16.35 -13.19
N ILE A 268 -16.62 16.76 -11.99
CA ILE A 268 -17.49 17.50 -11.06
C ILE A 268 -16.71 18.70 -10.51
N GLU A 269 -17.39 19.83 -10.32
CA GLU A 269 -16.81 21.03 -9.73
C GLU A 269 -16.82 20.95 -8.20
N PHE A 270 -15.67 21.21 -7.58
CA PHE A 270 -15.48 21.21 -6.13
C PHE A 270 -14.87 22.52 -5.67
N ARG A 271 -15.25 22.93 -4.46
CA ARG A 271 -14.58 24.01 -3.76
C ARG A 271 -13.31 23.48 -3.10
N TYR A 272 -12.36 24.38 -2.84
CA TYR A 272 -11.12 24.07 -2.12
C TYR A 272 -11.38 23.38 -0.78
N GLU A 273 -12.45 23.77 -0.08
CA GLU A 273 -12.80 23.19 1.23
C GLU A 273 -13.27 21.74 1.17
N ASP A 274 -13.77 21.31 0.00
CA ASP A 274 -14.26 19.95 -0.24
C ASP A 274 -13.15 19.04 -0.81
N LEU A 275 -11.92 19.56 -0.91
CA LEU A 275 -10.76 18.84 -1.41
C LEU A 275 -9.68 18.73 -0.34
N ARG A 276 -8.96 17.62 -0.35
CA ARG A 276 -7.72 17.46 0.40
C ARG A 276 -6.67 16.71 -0.42
N PRO A 277 -5.38 16.85 -0.10
CA PRO A 277 -4.35 16.05 -0.75
C PRO A 277 -4.63 14.56 -0.56
N HIS A 278 -4.56 13.79 -1.64
CA HIS A 278 -4.74 12.34 -1.57
C HIS A 278 -3.61 11.71 -0.75
N HIS A 279 -3.99 10.83 0.16
CA HIS A 279 -3.07 10.02 0.95
C HIS A 279 -3.54 8.56 1.00
N ASP A 280 -2.57 7.66 0.86
CA ASP A 280 -2.78 6.23 0.98
C ASP A 280 -2.56 5.78 2.41
N TRP A 281 -3.49 4.97 2.92
CA TRP A 281 -3.34 4.27 4.18
C TRP A 281 -2.90 2.84 3.90
N ILE A 282 -1.62 2.56 4.15
CA ILE A 282 -1.00 1.26 3.84
C ILE A 282 -0.31 0.77 5.11
N SER A 283 -0.65 -0.45 5.54
CA SER A 283 0.04 -1.16 6.64
C SER A 283 0.19 -0.34 7.93
N GLY A 284 -0.81 0.47 8.28
CA GLY A 284 -0.80 1.27 9.51
C GLY A 284 -0.12 2.64 9.38
N ARG A 285 0.20 3.10 8.16
CA ARG A 285 0.90 4.36 7.90
C ARG A 285 0.26 5.14 6.74
N TRP A 286 0.39 6.47 6.80
CA TRP A 286 -0.04 7.39 5.74
C TRP A 286 1.10 7.72 4.78
N PHE A 287 0.81 7.69 3.47
CA PHE A 287 1.71 8.08 2.39
C PHE A 287 1.05 9.15 1.51
N ARG A 288 1.84 10.09 0.96
CA ARG A 288 1.32 11.13 0.07
C ARG A 288 1.54 10.72 -1.39
N ALA A 289 0.48 10.70 -2.19
CA ALA A 289 0.54 10.29 -3.59
C ALA A 289 1.48 11.16 -4.45
N SER A 290 1.67 12.44 -4.09
CA SER A 290 2.54 13.37 -4.81
C SER A 290 4.06 13.09 -4.68
N GLN A 291 4.48 12.00 -4.05
CA GLN A 291 5.88 11.51 -4.10
C GLN A 291 6.07 10.35 -5.10
N ILE A 292 5.02 9.90 -5.79
CA ILE A 292 5.06 8.79 -6.76
C ILE A 292 4.99 9.28 -8.23
N LEU A 293 4.80 10.59 -8.48
CA LEU A 293 4.76 11.15 -9.84
C LEU A 293 5.53 12.48 -9.96
N SER A 294 6.81 12.36 -10.33
CA SER A 294 7.49 13.26 -11.26
C SER A 294 8.42 12.33 -12.06
N PHE A 295 8.41 12.28 -13.38
CA PHE A 295 8.81 13.36 -14.29
C PHE A 295 8.18 13.21 -15.68
N TYR A 296 7.94 14.35 -16.34
CA TYR A 296 7.92 14.50 -17.80
C TYR A 296 9.34 14.41 -18.38
#